data_AF-A0A3C1CZ01-F1
#
_entry.id   AF-A0A3C1CZ01-F1
#
_cell.length_a   1.000
_cell.length_b   1.000
_cell.length_c   1.000
_cell.angle_alpha   90.00
_cell.angle_beta   90.00
_cell.angle_gamma   90.00
#
_symmetry.space_group_name_H-M   'P 1'
#
loop_
_entity.id
_entity.type
_entity.pdbx_description
1 polymer ?
#
loop_
_entity_poly.entity_id
_entity_poly.type
_entity_poly.pdbx_seq_one_letter_code
_entity_poly.pdbx_strand_id
1 'polypeptide(L)'
;MPQNIFGTDGVRGVANADLSCDLAFRLGRAATKFLGPDICVGRDTRLSGTMLESALTAGIMAEGGRPHCCGVIPTPAVALLTVQNDLDGGIVISASHNPPEFNGIKFFSRKGMKLPDAVEEEISAWVMSEEAMAADTLPTGAGVGHIIKMKDARKAYVDHAISTLDGLKLDGLVVAVDCGHGASCQTTPAALQRLGATVHAINTDYC
;
A
#
# COMPACT_ATOMS: atom_id res chain seq x y z
N MET A 1 1.69 -22.52 -19.06
CA MET A 1 2.20 -21.82 -17.86
C MET A 1 1.06 -20.99 -17.32
N PRO A 2 0.77 -20.99 -16.01
CA PRO A 2 -0.23 -20.08 -15.47
C PRO A 2 0.16 -18.64 -15.84
N GLN A 3 -0.82 -17.85 -16.23
CA GLN A 3 -0.60 -16.49 -16.71
C GLN A 3 -0.07 -15.62 -15.56
N ASN A 4 1.06 -14.92 -15.77
CA ASN A 4 1.60 -13.96 -14.81
C ASN A 4 0.52 -12.89 -14.56
N ILE A 5 0.12 -12.72 -13.30
CA ILE A 5 -0.90 -11.74 -12.91
C ILE A 5 -0.31 -10.36 -12.63
N PHE A 6 1.00 -10.27 -12.47
CA PHE A 6 1.68 -8.98 -12.36
C PHE A 6 1.82 -8.38 -13.77
N GLY A 7 1.29 -7.18 -13.92
CA GLY A 7 1.62 -6.32 -15.05
C GLY A 7 2.92 -5.55 -14.77
N THR A 8 3.14 -4.47 -15.51
CA THR A 8 4.34 -3.63 -15.36
C THR A 8 4.56 -3.12 -13.93
N ASP A 9 3.48 -2.88 -13.20
CA ASP A 9 3.49 -2.23 -11.90
C ASP A 9 2.36 -2.75 -11.01
N GLY A 10 2.52 -4.01 -10.60
CA GLY A 10 1.61 -4.77 -9.73
C GLY A 10 0.49 -5.51 -10.47
N VAL A 11 -0.38 -6.14 -9.68
CA VAL A 11 -1.62 -6.78 -10.17
C VAL A 11 -2.68 -5.68 -10.30
N ARG A 12 -3.28 -5.51 -11.48
CA ARG A 12 -4.28 -4.45 -11.74
C ARG A 12 -5.48 -5.00 -12.49
N GLY A 13 -6.63 -4.36 -12.29
CA GLY A 13 -7.86 -4.69 -13.01
C GLY A 13 -9.05 -3.90 -12.50
N VAL A 14 -10.22 -4.12 -13.09
CA VAL A 14 -11.47 -3.54 -12.58
C VAL A 14 -11.76 -4.15 -11.21
N ALA A 15 -11.90 -3.29 -10.20
CA ALA A 15 -12.13 -3.74 -8.83
C ALA A 15 -13.48 -4.45 -8.72
N ASN A 16 -13.53 -5.53 -7.94
CA ASN A 16 -14.69 -6.41 -7.79
C ASN A 16 -15.07 -7.19 -9.06
N ALA A 17 -14.23 -7.16 -10.10
CA ALA A 17 -14.31 -8.01 -11.27
C ALA A 17 -12.97 -8.74 -11.45
N ASP A 18 -12.05 -8.17 -12.23
CA ASP A 18 -10.71 -8.73 -12.47
C ASP A 18 -9.87 -8.76 -11.18
N LEU A 19 -9.97 -7.71 -10.36
CA LEU A 19 -9.32 -7.62 -9.05
C LEU A 19 -10.37 -7.84 -7.95
N SER A 20 -10.58 -9.11 -7.61
CA SER A 20 -11.59 -9.56 -6.64
C SER A 20 -11.04 -9.62 -5.20
N CYS A 21 -11.93 -9.72 -4.22
CA CYS A 21 -11.55 -9.96 -2.82
C CYS A 21 -10.82 -11.29 -2.63
N ASP A 22 -11.20 -12.33 -3.36
CA ASP A 22 -10.52 -13.64 -3.31
C ASP A 22 -9.07 -13.51 -3.80
N LEU A 23 -8.85 -12.81 -4.92
CA LEU A 23 -7.49 -12.55 -5.41
C LEU A 23 -6.68 -11.70 -4.41
N ALA A 24 -7.27 -10.65 -3.85
CA ALA A 24 -6.63 -9.82 -2.84
C ALA A 24 -6.26 -10.60 -1.57
N PHE A 25 -7.16 -11.48 -1.10
CA PHE A 25 -6.90 -12.37 0.03
C PHE A 25 -5.71 -13.30 -0.23
N ARG A 26 -5.67 -13.95 -1.39
CA ARG A 26 -4.55 -14.84 -1.76
C ARG A 26 -3.23 -14.07 -1.91
N LEU A 27 -3.26 -12.86 -2.46
CA LEU A 27 -2.09 -11.98 -2.51
C LEU A 27 -1.60 -11.59 -1.11
N GLY A 28 -2.50 -11.41 -0.14
CA GLY A 28 -2.15 -11.16 1.25
C GLY A 28 -1.46 -12.35 1.92
N ARG A 29 -1.95 -13.57 1.65
CA ARG A 29 -1.27 -14.80 2.08
C ARG A 29 0.13 -14.90 1.46
N ALA A 30 0.23 -14.65 0.15
CA ALA A 30 1.50 -14.69 -0.57
C ALA A 30 2.50 -13.67 -0.01
N ALA A 31 2.06 -12.46 0.34
CA ALA A 31 2.92 -11.46 0.97
C ALA A 31 3.62 -12.02 2.21
N THR A 32 2.84 -12.67 3.08
CA THR A 32 3.35 -13.24 4.33
C THR A 32 4.33 -14.39 4.07
N LYS A 33 3.99 -15.26 3.12
CA LYS A 33 4.81 -16.42 2.75
C LYS A 33 6.14 -16.04 2.10
N PHE A 34 6.13 -15.08 1.18
CA PHE A 34 7.28 -14.76 0.32
C PHE A 34 8.13 -13.60 0.83
N LEU A 35 7.55 -12.65 1.55
CA LEU A 35 8.28 -11.48 2.06
C LEU A 35 8.60 -11.64 3.55
N GLY A 36 7.63 -12.08 4.34
CA GLY A 36 7.76 -12.25 5.78
C GLY A 36 6.52 -11.76 6.55
N PRO A 37 6.51 -11.91 7.88
CA PRO A 37 5.32 -11.65 8.69
C PRO A 37 4.91 -10.18 8.76
N ASP A 38 5.83 -9.22 8.70
CA ASP A 38 5.51 -7.81 8.93
C ASP A 38 5.40 -7.02 7.64
N ILE A 39 4.17 -6.67 7.24
CA ILE A 39 3.87 -6.05 5.94
C ILE A 39 3.25 -4.67 6.11
N CYS A 40 3.91 -3.63 5.60
CA CYS A 40 3.35 -2.28 5.52
C CYS A 40 2.21 -2.25 4.49
N VAL A 41 1.04 -1.73 4.84
CA VAL A 41 -0.10 -1.65 3.90
C VAL A 41 -0.62 -0.22 3.84
N GLY A 42 -0.69 0.35 2.65
CA GLY A 42 -1.33 1.64 2.40
C GLY A 42 -2.21 1.58 1.16
N ARG A 43 -3.09 2.58 1.01
CA ARG A 43 -3.99 2.68 -0.14
C ARG A 43 -4.16 4.12 -0.61
N ASP A 44 -4.65 4.28 -1.82
CA ASP A 44 -5.20 5.56 -2.27
C ASP A 44 -6.66 5.74 -1.81
N THR A 45 -7.33 6.73 -2.39
CA THR A 45 -8.67 7.21 -2.06
C THR A 45 -9.79 6.47 -2.81
N ARG A 46 -9.47 5.45 -3.62
CA ARG A 46 -10.50 4.69 -4.34
C ARG A 46 -11.44 4.02 -3.35
N LEU A 47 -12.75 4.10 -3.64
CA LEU A 47 -13.80 3.47 -2.82
C LEU A 47 -13.55 1.97 -2.60
N SER A 48 -13.14 1.27 -3.67
CA SER A 48 -12.79 -0.16 -3.63
C SER A 48 -11.57 -0.48 -2.76
N GLY A 49 -10.78 0.52 -2.37
CA GLY A 49 -9.58 0.34 -1.57
C GLY A 49 -9.85 -0.25 -0.19
N THR A 50 -10.95 0.13 0.48
CA THR A 50 -11.30 -0.42 1.81
C THR A 50 -11.70 -1.90 1.74
N MET A 51 -12.44 -2.27 0.71
CA MET A 51 -12.83 -3.64 0.41
C MET A 51 -11.59 -4.52 0.14
N LEU A 52 -10.70 -4.06 -0.74
CA LEU A 52 -9.48 -4.78 -1.08
C LEU A 52 -8.48 -4.84 0.09
N GLU A 53 -8.35 -3.76 0.87
CA GLU A 53 -7.52 -3.72 2.09
C GLU A 53 -8.02 -4.74 3.11
N SER A 54 -9.34 -4.84 3.31
CA SER A 54 -9.92 -5.82 4.23
C SER A 54 -9.61 -7.26 3.82
N ALA A 55 -9.75 -7.58 2.53
CA ALA A 55 -9.44 -8.90 2.01
C ALA A 55 -7.94 -9.23 2.08
N LEU A 56 -7.09 -8.29 1.64
CA LEU A 56 -5.62 -8.42 1.68
C LEU A 56 -5.12 -8.64 3.11
N THR A 57 -5.56 -7.80 4.04
CA THR A 57 -5.13 -7.88 5.45
C THR A 57 -5.64 -9.15 6.13
N ALA A 58 -6.84 -9.62 5.79
CA ALA A 58 -7.32 -10.93 6.22
C ALA A 58 -6.41 -12.06 5.71
N GLY A 59 -5.93 -11.99 4.46
CA GLY A 59 -4.97 -12.94 3.90
C GLY A 59 -3.63 -12.93 4.63
N ILE A 60 -3.11 -11.74 4.95
CA ILE A 60 -1.87 -11.60 5.73
C ILE A 60 -2.03 -12.24 7.11
N MET A 61 -3.11 -11.90 7.83
CA MET A 61 -3.36 -12.42 9.17
C MET A 61 -3.65 -13.92 9.18
N ALA A 62 -4.28 -14.45 8.12
CA ALA A 62 -4.55 -15.88 7.99
C ALA A 62 -3.25 -16.70 7.96
N GLU A 63 -2.17 -16.18 7.39
CA GLU A 63 -0.83 -16.80 7.39
C GLU A 63 0.00 -16.50 8.65
N GLY A 64 -0.60 -15.90 9.68
CA GLY A 64 0.10 -15.50 10.91
C GLY A 64 0.87 -14.17 10.81
N GLY A 65 0.73 -13.46 9.69
CA GLY A 65 1.36 -12.17 9.47
C GLY A 65 0.68 -11.02 10.22
N ARG A 66 1.34 -9.87 10.23
CA ARG A 66 0.91 -8.63 10.86
C ARG A 66 0.88 -7.51 9.81
N PRO A 67 -0.30 -7.12 9.30
CA PRO A 67 -0.39 -5.95 8.44
C PRO A 67 -0.27 -4.67 9.27
N HIS A 68 0.68 -3.81 8.90
CA HIS A 68 0.90 -2.48 9.45
C HIS A 68 0.16 -1.45 8.58
N CYS A 69 -1.11 -1.20 8.90
CA CYS A 69 -2.01 -0.40 8.08
C CYS A 69 -1.80 1.11 8.30
N CYS A 70 -1.41 1.80 7.23
CA CYS A 70 -1.18 3.24 7.15
C CYS A 70 -2.43 4.05 6.75
N GLY A 71 -3.48 3.38 6.26
CA GLY A 71 -4.67 4.02 5.70
C GLY A 71 -4.39 4.70 4.35
N VAL A 72 -5.07 5.82 4.08
CA VAL A 72 -4.84 6.64 2.88
C VAL A 72 -3.48 7.31 2.98
N ILE A 73 -2.57 6.94 2.07
CA ILE A 73 -1.21 7.47 2.05
C ILE A 73 -0.57 7.33 0.65
N PRO A 74 0.30 8.25 0.20
CA PRO A 74 0.97 8.12 -1.09
C PRO A 74 1.82 6.85 -1.19
N THR A 75 1.88 6.25 -2.38
CA THR A 75 2.77 5.11 -2.70
C THR A 75 4.20 5.24 -2.14
N PRO A 76 4.94 6.35 -2.35
CA PRO A 76 6.29 6.47 -1.81
C PRO A 76 6.36 6.45 -0.28
N ALA A 77 5.28 6.79 0.42
CA ALA A 77 5.24 6.71 1.87
C ALA A 77 5.23 5.26 2.37
N VAL A 78 4.53 4.35 1.69
CA VAL A 78 4.56 2.92 2.05
C VAL A 78 5.96 2.34 1.88
N ALA A 79 6.64 2.66 0.77
CA ALA A 79 8.02 2.26 0.54
C ALA A 79 8.95 2.80 1.64
N LEU A 80 8.85 4.08 1.98
CA LEU A 80 9.63 4.70 3.05
C LEU A 80 9.36 4.05 4.41
N LEU A 81 8.10 3.91 4.79
CA LEU A 81 7.70 3.39 6.10
C LEU A 81 8.06 1.90 6.26
N THR A 82 8.08 1.14 5.15
CA THR A 82 8.61 -0.23 5.14
C THR A 82 10.06 -0.24 5.61
N VAL A 83 10.91 0.62 5.03
CA VAL A 83 12.33 0.70 5.37
C VAL A 83 12.54 1.26 6.77
N GLN A 84 11.87 2.36 7.13
CA GLN A 84 12.07 3.04 8.41
C GLN A 84 11.63 2.21 9.64
N ASN A 85 10.70 1.26 9.45
CA ASN A 85 10.20 0.41 10.52
C ASN A 85 10.74 -1.03 10.43
N ASP A 86 11.77 -1.26 9.59
CA ASP A 86 12.42 -2.57 9.40
C ASP A 86 11.44 -3.71 9.07
N LEU A 87 10.38 -3.39 8.30
CA LEU A 87 9.34 -4.32 7.90
C LEU A 87 9.82 -5.21 6.75
N ASP A 88 9.20 -6.38 6.59
CA ASP A 88 9.63 -7.39 5.63
C ASP A 88 9.22 -7.04 4.18
N GLY A 89 8.15 -6.26 4.04
CA GLY A 89 7.68 -5.77 2.76
C GLY A 89 6.63 -4.68 2.89
N GLY A 90 6.26 -4.10 1.75
CA GLY A 90 5.22 -3.09 1.64
C GLY A 90 4.23 -3.41 0.54
N ILE A 91 2.97 -3.05 0.74
CA ILE A 91 1.91 -3.20 -0.26
C ILE A 91 1.12 -1.91 -0.40
N VAL A 92 0.90 -1.49 -1.64
CA VAL A 92 0.04 -0.35 -1.98
C VAL A 92 -1.17 -0.82 -2.77
N ILE A 93 -2.36 -0.41 -2.32
CA ILE A 93 -3.62 -0.61 -3.02
C ILE A 93 -3.96 0.66 -3.81
N SER A 94 -3.63 0.67 -5.10
CA SER A 94 -3.88 1.80 -6.01
C SER A 94 -3.67 1.38 -7.47
N ALA A 95 -4.50 1.92 -8.37
CA ALA A 95 -4.23 1.91 -9.82
C ALA A 95 -3.61 3.21 -10.34
N SER A 96 -3.01 4.03 -9.47
CA SER A 96 -2.34 5.28 -9.85
C SER A 96 -3.27 6.21 -10.65
N HIS A 97 -2.96 6.49 -11.91
CA HIS A 97 -3.71 7.40 -12.79
C HIS A 97 -4.91 6.76 -13.50
N ASN A 98 -5.14 5.45 -13.38
CA ASN A 98 -6.26 4.80 -14.04
C ASN A 98 -7.62 5.33 -13.53
N PRO A 99 -8.70 5.22 -14.32
CA PRO A 99 -10.06 5.58 -13.88
C PRO A 99 -10.50 4.88 -12.58
N PRO A 100 -11.47 5.43 -11.82
CA PRO A 100 -11.84 4.99 -10.47
C PRO A 100 -12.28 3.52 -10.34
N GLU A 101 -12.85 2.94 -11.39
CA GLU A 101 -13.29 1.54 -11.44
C GLU A 101 -12.11 0.56 -11.39
N PHE A 102 -10.92 0.99 -11.80
CA PHE A 102 -9.70 0.20 -11.69
C PHE A 102 -9.12 0.29 -10.28
N ASN A 103 -8.48 -0.77 -9.83
CA ASN A 103 -7.58 -0.72 -8.69
C ASN A 103 -6.39 -1.66 -8.93
N GLY A 104 -5.43 -1.68 -7.99
CA GLY A 104 -4.25 -2.51 -8.12
C GLY A 104 -3.61 -2.82 -6.79
N ILE A 105 -2.78 -3.85 -6.74
CA ILE A 105 -1.99 -4.28 -5.58
C ILE A 105 -0.53 -4.36 -6.03
N LYS A 106 0.31 -3.53 -5.42
CA LYS A 106 1.74 -3.41 -5.73
C LYS A 106 2.57 -3.81 -4.53
N PHE A 107 3.64 -4.56 -4.76
CA PHE A 107 4.52 -5.05 -3.71
C PHE A 107 5.87 -4.31 -3.72
N PHE A 108 6.40 -4.11 -2.53
CA PHE A 108 7.72 -3.58 -2.26
C PHE A 108 8.48 -4.58 -1.39
N SER A 109 9.76 -4.76 -1.69
CA SER A 109 10.70 -5.49 -0.83
C SER A 109 10.96 -4.73 0.48
N ARG A 110 11.60 -5.40 1.44
CA ARG A 110 12.20 -4.78 2.64
C ARG A 110 13.03 -3.51 2.38
N LYS A 111 13.59 -3.37 1.17
CA LYS A 111 14.37 -2.19 0.76
C LYS A 111 13.50 -1.04 0.23
N GLY A 112 12.18 -1.15 0.25
CA GLY A 112 11.25 -0.18 -0.33
C GLY A 112 11.26 -0.14 -1.86
N MET A 113 11.87 -1.13 -2.51
CA MET A 113 11.99 -1.22 -3.97
C MET A 113 10.99 -2.21 -4.54
N LYS A 114 10.61 -2.06 -5.83
CA LYS A 114 9.82 -3.06 -6.56
C LYS A 114 10.43 -4.46 -6.40
N LEU A 115 9.59 -5.48 -6.28
CA LEU A 115 10.06 -6.86 -6.31
C LEU A 115 10.74 -7.19 -7.65
N PRO A 116 11.77 -8.05 -7.66
CA PRO A 116 12.31 -8.60 -8.91
C PRO A 116 11.23 -9.41 -9.65
N ASP A 117 11.23 -9.36 -10.98
CA ASP A 117 10.21 -10.05 -11.81
C ASP A 117 10.12 -11.56 -11.50
N ALA A 118 11.25 -12.21 -11.22
CA ALA A 118 11.27 -13.63 -10.82
C ALA A 118 10.45 -13.91 -9.55
N VAL A 119 10.45 -12.99 -8.58
CA VAL A 119 9.64 -13.11 -7.36
C VAL A 119 8.17 -12.84 -7.67
N GLU A 120 7.85 -11.89 -8.56
CA GLU A 120 6.48 -11.65 -9.03
C GLU A 120 5.90 -12.88 -9.77
N GLU A 121 6.73 -13.58 -10.53
CA GLU A 121 6.36 -14.85 -11.20
C GLU A 121 6.11 -15.98 -10.20
N GLU A 122 6.97 -16.14 -9.18
CA GLU A 122 6.77 -17.14 -8.12
C GLU A 122 5.47 -16.87 -7.33
N ILE A 123 5.22 -15.62 -6.95
CA ILE A 123 3.98 -15.21 -6.28
C ILE A 123 2.78 -15.50 -7.18
N SER A 124 2.86 -15.18 -8.48
CA SER A 124 1.77 -15.44 -9.44
C SER A 124 1.43 -16.91 -9.53
N ALA A 125 2.45 -17.76 -9.69
CA ALA A 125 2.27 -19.20 -9.79
C ALA A 125 1.65 -19.76 -8.50
N TRP A 126 2.11 -19.29 -7.34
CA TRP A 126 1.59 -19.73 -6.05
C TRP A 126 0.14 -19.28 -5.81
N VAL A 127 -0.21 -18.02 -6.08
CA VAL A 127 -1.58 -17.49 -5.92
C VAL A 127 -2.62 -18.25 -6.75
N MET A 128 -2.19 -18.83 -7.88
CA MET A 128 -3.03 -19.64 -8.77
C MET A 128 -3.05 -21.13 -8.42
N SER A 129 -2.28 -21.56 -7.42
CA SER A 129 -2.19 -22.96 -7.00
C SER A 129 -3.31 -23.37 -6.05
N GLU A 130 -3.57 -24.67 -5.94
CA GLU A 130 -4.48 -25.24 -4.94
C GLU A 130 -4.00 -24.96 -3.50
N GLU A 131 -2.69 -24.84 -3.28
CA GLU A 131 -2.11 -24.54 -1.98
C GLU A 131 -2.59 -23.17 -1.45
N ALA A 132 -2.65 -22.16 -2.33
CA ALA A 132 -3.17 -20.84 -1.97
C ALA A 132 -4.69 -20.84 -1.68
N MET A 133 -5.39 -21.92 -2.01
CA MET A 133 -6.82 -22.13 -1.72
C MET A 133 -7.04 -23.04 -0.50
N ALA A 134 -6.02 -23.79 -0.08
CA ALA A 134 -6.10 -24.73 1.02
C ALA A 134 -6.14 -24.00 2.38
N ALA A 135 -7.00 -24.46 3.28
CA ALA A 135 -7.23 -23.88 4.61
C ALA A 135 -6.71 -24.78 5.75
N ASP A 136 -6.36 -26.03 5.45
CA ASP A 136 -5.86 -27.03 6.39
C ASP A 136 -4.45 -26.74 6.92
N THR A 137 -3.68 -25.93 6.19
CA THR A 137 -2.33 -25.50 6.57
C THR A 137 -2.30 -24.18 7.33
N LEU A 138 -3.44 -23.48 7.47
CA LEU A 138 -3.48 -22.17 8.10
C LEU A 138 -3.28 -22.27 9.62
N PRO A 139 -2.47 -21.37 10.23
CA PRO A 139 -2.32 -21.31 11.67
C PRO A 139 -3.66 -21.05 12.37
N THR A 140 -3.81 -21.63 13.56
CA THR A 140 -4.99 -21.48 14.42
C THR A 140 -4.59 -20.99 15.81
N GLY A 141 -5.59 -20.56 16.61
CA GLY A 141 -5.35 -20.11 17.98
C GLY A 141 -4.37 -18.94 18.04
N ALA A 142 -3.31 -19.08 18.85
CA ALA A 142 -2.29 -18.04 19.02
C ALA A 142 -1.39 -17.81 17.79
N GLY A 143 -1.46 -18.68 16.78
CA GLY A 143 -0.73 -18.49 15.52
C GLY A 143 -1.41 -17.57 14.53
N VAL A 144 -2.68 -17.18 14.77
CA VAL A 144 -3.40 -16.25 13.89
C VAL A 144 -2.79 -14.85 14.03
N GLY A 145 -2.56 -14.22 12.89
CA GLY A 145 -2.01 -12.87 12.81
C GLY A 145 -2.98 -11.80 13.32
N HIS A 146 -2.49 -10.59 13.51
CA HIS A 146 -3.32 -9.46 13.94
C HIS A 146 -2.88 -8.16 13.28
N ILE A 147 -3.83 -7.25 13.11
CA ILE A 147 -3.62 -5.95 12.48
C ILE A 147 -2.92 -4.97 13.44
N ILE A 148 -1.96 -4.22 12.90
CA ILE A 148 -1.28 -3.11 13.56
C ILE A 148 -1.70 -1.82 12.85
N LYS A 149 -2.32 -0.89 13.58
CA LYS A 149 -2.75 0.41 13.03
C LYS A 149 -1.64 1.45 13.19
N MET A 150 -1.07 1.92 12.09
CA MET A 150 -0.05 2.98 12.09
C MET A 150 -0.69 4.37 12.12
N LYS A 151 -1.16 4.79 13.31
CA LYS A 151 -1.92 6.03 13.49
C LYS A 151 -1.19 7.29 12.98
N ASP A 152 0.14 7.31 13.11
CA ASP A 152 0.98 8.47 12.77
C ASP A 152 1.71 8.34 11.42
N ALA A 153 1.36 7.35 10.59
CA ALA A 153 2.06 7.08 9.31
C ALA A 153 2.18 8.32 8.40
N ARG A 154 1.08 9.06 8.21
CA ARG A 154 1.09 10.30 7.42
C ARG A 154 2.01 11.36 8.01
N LYS A 155 2.00 11.52 9.33
CA LYS A 155 2.86 12.48 10.03
C LYS A 155 4.33 12.12 9.83
N ALA A 156 4.69 10.85 10.05
CA ALA A 156 6.05 10.35 9.85
C ALA A 156 6.55 10.59 8.41
N TYR A 157 5.71 10.33 7.41
CA TYR A 157 6.05 10.61 6.01
C TYR A 157 6.27 12.10 5.73
N VAL A 158 5.37 12.97 6.21
CA VAL A 158 5.50 14.43 6.04
C VAL A 158 6.73 14.96 6.78
N ASP A 159 7.00 14.49 8.00
CA ASP A 159 8.18 14.86 8.77
C ASP A 159 9.46 14.51 8.02
N HIS A 160 9.51 13.31 7.43
CA HIS A 160 10.64 12.89 6.61
C HIS A 160 10.81 13.79 5.38
N ALA A 161 9.75 14.04 4.60
CA ALA A 161 9.81 14.89 3.42
C ALA A 161 10.26 16.33 3.74
N ILE A 162 9.90 16.86 4.92
CA ILE A 162 10.40 18.16 5.39
C ILE A 162 11.88 18.08 5.78
N SER A 163 12.28 16.99 6.45
CA SER A 163 13.66 16.80 6.91
C SER A 163 14.68 16.77 5.76
N THR A 164 14.29 16.28 4.58
CA THR A 164 15.18 16.23 3.39
C THR A 164 15.51 17.60 2.80
N LEU A 165 14.92 18.68 3.30
CA LEU A 165 15.18 20.04 2.85
C LEU A 165 16.21 20.78 3.72
N ASP A 166 16.82 20.12 4.70
CA ASP A 166 17.93 20.63 5.52
C ASP A 166 17.67 22.04 6.11
N GLY A 167 16.43 22.27 6.57
CA GLY A 167 16.02 23.51 7.22
C GLY A 167 15.54 24.62 6.27
N LEU A 168 15.57 24.39 4.95
CA LEU A 168 15.01 25.31 3.96
C LEU A 168 13.54 25.62 4.27
N LYS A 169 13.18 26.89 4.16
CA LYS A 169 11.81 27.40 4.34
C LYS A 169 11.26 27.91 3.03
N LEU A 170 9.94 27.90 2.93
CA LEU A 170 9.16 28.38 1.79
C LEU A 170 8.41 29.68 2.14
N ASP A 171 8.88 30.40 3.16
CA ASP A 171 8.29 31.67 3.60
C ASP A 171 8.19 32.67 2.44
N GLY A 172 7.02 33.30 2.30
CA GLY A 172 6.75 34.26 1.22
C GLY A 172 6.37 33.65 -0.13
N LEU A 173 6.44 32.32 -0.30
CA LEU A 173 5.91 31.66 -1.50
C LEU A 173 4.40 31.45 -1.40
N VAL A 174 3.72 31.65 -2.53
CA VAL A 174 2.30 31.30 -2.71
C VAL A 174 2.23 30.14 -3.69
N VAL A 175 1.70 29.00 -3.25
CA VAL A 175 1.69 27.74 -4.00
C VAL A 175 0.26 27.28 -4.23
N ALA A 176 -0.11 27.05 -5.49
CA ALA A 176 -1.32 26.32 -5.84
C ALA A 176 -1.01 24.82 -5.98
N VAL A 177 -1.85 23.95 -5.40
CA VAL A 177 -1.69 22.50 -5.50
C VAL A 177 -3.02 21.82 -5.82
N ASP A 178 -3.03 20.97 -6.83
CA ASP A 178 -4.13 20.05 -7.12
C ASP A 178 -3.74 18.66 -6.59
N CYS A 179 -4.53 18.14 -5.65
CA CYS A 179 -4.27 16.82 -5.07
C CYS A 179 -5.02 15.68 -5.79
N GLY A 180 -5.79 15.99 -6.83
CA GLY A 180 -6.48 15.03 -7.69
C GLY A 180 -7.45 14.10 -6.96
N HIS A 181 -7.99 14.53 -5.81
CA HIS A 181 -8.76 13.68 -4.89
C HIS A 181 -8.02 12.38 -4.51
N GLY A 182 -6.69 12.37 -4.59
CA GLY A 182 -5.84 11.20 -4.47
C GLY A 182 -5.18 11.04 -3.10
N ALA A 183 -4.22 10.11 -3.02
CA ALA A 183 -3.55 9.76 -1.77
C ALA A 183 -2.77 10.92 -1.11
N SER A 184 -2.40 11.95 -1.88
CA SER A 184 -1.60 13.08 -1.42
C SER A 184 -2.41 14.23 -0.81
N CYS A 185 -3.74 14.16 -0.83
CA CYS A 185 -4.63 15.22 -0.36
C CYS A 185 -4.34 15.70 1.07
N GLN A 186 -3.86 14.80 1.94
CA GLN A 186 -3.56 15.11 3.34
C GLN A 186 -2.06 15.25 3.65
N THR A 187 -1.17 15.00 2.67
CA THR A 187 0.28 15.02 2.88
C THR A 187 0.92 16.24 2.24
N THR A 188 0.66 16.50 0.95
CA THR A 188 1.34 17.56 0.20
C THR A 188 0.99 18.96 0.70
N PRO A 189 -0.30 19.32 0.89
CA PRO A 189 -0.64 20.63 1.44
C PRO A 189 -0.04 20.84 2.84
N ALA A 190 -0.10 19.81 3.70
CA ALA A 190 0.44 19.85 5.05
C ALA A 190 1.96 20.06 5.07
N ALA A 191 2.70 19.39 4.18
CA ALA A 191 4.15 19.55 4.08
C ALA A 191 4.53 20.99 3.69
N LEU A 192 3.90 21.51 2.63
CA LEU A 192 4.16 22.86 2.12
C LEU A 192 3.81 23.95 3.14
N GLN A 193 2.66 23.82 3.82
CA GLN A 193 2.25 24.76 4.88
C GLN A 193 3.23 24.75 6.05
N ARG A 194 3.68 23.58 6.49
CA ARG A 194 4.67 23.44 7.59
C ARG A 194 6.05 24.00 7.24
N LEU A 195 6.35 24.15 5.95
CA LEU A 195 7.57 24.81 5.47
C LEU A 195 7.43 26.33 5.35
N GLY A 196 6.23 26.89 5.55
CA GLY A 196 5.99 28.34 5.55
C GLY A 196 5.29 28.91 4.31
N ALA A 197 4.96 28.08 3.32
CA ALA A 197 4.25 28.55 2.13
C ALA A 197 2.79 28.90 2.43
N THR A 198 2.25 29.91 1.73
CA THR A 198 0.81 30.08 1.59
C THR A 198 0.28 29.10 0.55
N VAL A 199 -0.59 28.18 0.95
CA VAL A 199 -1.03 27.08 0.08
C VAL A 199 -2.51 27.22 -0.30
N HIS A 200 -2.78 27.25 -1.60
CA HIS A 200 -4.12 27.15 -2.18
C HIS A 200 -4.31 25.73 -2.74
N ALA A 201 -4.96 24.86 -1.98
CA ALA A 201 -5.17 23.47 -2.37
C ALA A 201 -6.58 23.25 -2.93
N ILE A 202 -6.67 22.51 -4.03
CA ILE A 202 -7.92 22.04 -4.63
C ILE A 202 -7.94 20.51 -4.67
N ASN A 203 -9.15 19.95 -4.77
CA ASN A 203 -9.37 18.50 -4.88
C ASN A 203 -8.71 17.71 -3.73
N THR A 204 -8.96 18.15 -2.49
CA THR A 204 -8.34 17.61 -1.26
C THR A 204 -9.26 16.70 -0.44
N ASP A 205 -10.48 16.52 -0.90
CA ASP A 205 -11.51 15.68 -0.32
C ASP A 205 -11.60 14.33 -1.02
N TYR A 206 -11.99 13.30 -0.26
CA TYR A 206 -12.29 11.96 -0.73
C TYR A 206 -13.35 11.33 0.18
N CYS A 207 -14.07 10.35 -0.35
CA CYS A 207 -15.15 9.63 0.31
C CYS A 207 -14.67 8.43 1.14
#